data_AF-A0A2N9ANB2-F1
#
_entry.id   AF-A0A2N9ANB2-F1
#
_cell.length_a   1.000
_cell.length_b   1.000
_cell.length_c   1.000
_cell.angle_alpha   90.00
_cell.angle_beta   90.00
_cell.angle_gamma   90.00
#
_symmetry.space_group_name_H-M   'P 1'
#
loop_
_entity.id
_entity.type
_entity.pdbx_description
1 polymer ?
#
loop_
_entity_poly.entity_id
_entity_poly.type
_entity_poly.pdbx_seq_one_letter_code
_entity_poly.pdbx_strand_id
1 'polypeptide(L)' 'MTPDVSAPEHIIEPRPDGGFLVRVDGSVAGTVADDSEYPGLWKAWDQGGQLLGRRASREEAAMFLATWFVVQDQERL' A
#
# COMPACT_ATOMS: atom_id res chain seq x y z
N MET A 1 -4.13 -3.50 -27.87
CA MET A 1 -3.70 -2.63 -26.77
C MET A 1 -4.39 -3.15 -25.52
N THR A 2 -3.74 -4.05 -24.77
CA THR A 2 -4.15 -4.26 -23.38
C THR A 2 -3.89 -2.94 -22.66
N PRO A 3 -4.85 -2.35 -21.92
CA PRO A 3 -4.49 -1.27 -21.02
C PRO A 3 -3.36 -1.80 -20.16
N ASP A 4 -2.25 -1.07 -20.14
CA ASP A 4 -1.19 -1.31 -19.18
C ASP A 4 -1.82 -1.06 -17.81
N VAL A 5 -2.32 -2.12 -17.16
CA VAL A 5 -2.83 -2.03 -15.79
C VAL A 5 -1.62 -2.01 -14.85
N SER A 6 -0.70 -1.09 -15.13
CA SER A 6 0.35 -0.72 -14.20
C SER A 6 -0.33 -0.05 -13.02
N ALA A 7 0.03 -0.50 -11.83
CA ALA A 7 -0.44 0.12 -10.61
C ALA A 7 -0.08 1.61 -10.58
N PRO A 8 -0.79 2.41 -9.79
CA PRO A 8 -0.46 3.82 -9.64
C PRO A 8 1.01 4.00 -9.26
N GLU A 9 1.65 5.03 -9.82
CA GLU A 9 2.99 5.40 -9.42
C GLU A 9 3.02 5.66 -7.91
N HIS A 10 3.94 5.01 -7.21
CA HIS A 10 4.03 5.10 -5.76
C HIS A 10 5.48 5.01 -5.29
N ILE A 11 5.72 5.59 -4.11
CA ILE A 11 7.01 5.57 -3.43
C ILE A 11 6.86 4.81 -2.12
N ILE A 12 7.85 3.96 -1.82
CA ILE A 12 7.95 3.20 -0.58
C ILE A 12 9.10 3.79 0.24
N GLU A 13 8.78 4.42 1.36
CA GLU A 13 9.76 5.07 2.24
C GLU A 13 9.89 4.27 3.55
N PRO A 14 11.10 3.93 4.02
CA PRO A 14 11.26 3.25 5.29
C PRO A 14 10.82 4.14 6.46
N ARG A 15 10.16 3.55 7.45
CA ARG A 15 9.76 4.29 8.66
C ARG A 15 10.75 4.07 9.81
N PRO A 16 10.94 5.08 10.69
CA PRO A 16 11.81 4.95 11.86
C PRO A 16 11.35 3.88 12.87
N ASP A 17 10.05 3.63 12.93
CA ASP A 17 9.41 2.67 13.84
C ASP A 17 9.20 1.27 13.24
N GLY A 18 9.77 1.03 12.06
CA GLY A 18 9.63 -0.23 11.33
C GLY A 18 8.53 -0.18 10.26
N GLY A 19 8.65 -1.07 9.28
CA GLY A 19 7.79 -1.05 8.09
C GLY A 19 8.10 0.12 7.15
N PHE A 20 7.14 0.42 6.28
CA PHE A 20 7.28 1.37 5.19
C PHE A 20 6.02 2.21 5.02
N LEU A 21 6.20 3.48 4.71
CA LEU A 21 5.16 4.42 4.30
C LEU A 21 5.01 4.33 2.78
N VAL A 22 3.77 4.27 2.30
CA VAL A 22 3.45 4.26 0.87
C VAL A 22 2.81 5.58 0.50
N ARG A 23 3.35 6.24 -0.53
CA ARG A 23 2.85 7.53 -1.03
C ARG A 23 2.48 7.44 -2.50
N VAL A 24 1.35 8.03 -2.86
CA VAL A 24 0.84 8.17 -4.24
C VAL A 24 0.67 9.65 -4.50
N ASP A 25 1.28 10.18 -5.56
CA ASP A 25 1.23 11.61 -5.93
C ASP A 25 1.50 12.56 -4.76
N GLY A 26 2.45 12.19 -3.90
CA GLY A 26 2.84 12.96 -2.71
C GLY A 26 1.90 12.81 -1.50
N SER A 27 0.72 12.20 -1.66
CA SER A 27 -0.23 11.88 -0.60
C SER A 27 0.09 10.54 0.06
N VAL A 28 -0.20 10.41 1.36
CA VAL A 28 0.00 9.16 2.09
C VAL A 28 -1.15 8.20 1.79
N ALA A 29 -0.86 7.08 1.14
CA ALA A 29 -1.82 6.01 0.93
C ALA A 29 -2.00 5.15 2.20
N GLY A 30 -0.92 4.99 2.95
CA GLY A 30 -0.90 4.26 4.22
C GLY A 30 0.45 3.60 4.47
N THR A 31 0.45 2.44 5.12
CA THR A 31 1.68 1.78 5.59
C THR A 31 1.68 0.29 5.31
N VAL A 32 2.88 -0.27 5.11
CA VAL A 32 3.09 -1.70 4.95
C VAL A 32 4.20 -2.19 5.87
N ALA A 33 4.04 -3.37 6.46
CA ALA A 33 5.03 -3.97 7.34
C ALA A 33 4.95 -5.49 7.27
N ASP A 34 6.01 -6.17 7.73
CA ASP A 34 6.00 -7.62 7.83
C ASP A 34 4.88 -8.10 8.79
N ASP A 35 4.34 -9.27 8.50
CA ASP A 35 3.40 -9.92 9.40
C ASP A 35 4.12 -10.84 10.38
N SER A 36 4.35 -10.33 11.59
CA SER A 36 4.94 -11.10 12.69
C SER A 36 4.16 -12.37 13.05
N GLU A 37 2.84 -12.40 12.76
CA GLU A 37 2.00 -13.58 13.00
C GLU A 37 2.13 -14.62 11.86
N TYR A 38 2.41 -14.16 10.64
CA TYR A 38 2.50 -14.99 9.43
C TYR A 38 3.78 -14.65 8.65
N PRO A 39 4.92 -15.21 9.05
CA PRO A 39 6.20 -14.90 8.42
C PRO A 39 6.16 -15.10 6.89
N GLY A 40 6.68 -14.13 6.16
CA GLY A 40 6.65 -14.11 4.69
C GLY A 40 5.44 -13.40 4.10
N LEU A 41 4.47 -12.97 4.92
CA LEU A 41 3.40 -12.06 4.50
C LEU A 41 3.67 -10.62 4.94
N TRP A 42 3.05 -9.69 4.21
CA TRP A 42 3.13 -8.25 4.45
C TRP A 42 1.73 -7.70 4.64
N LYS A 43 1.50 -7.00 5.74
CA LYS A 43 0.23 -6.33 6.04
C LYS A 43 0.22 -4.94 5.41
N ALA A 44 -0.94 -4.52 4.90
CA ALA A 44 -1.18 -3.18 4.38
C ALA A 44 -2.29 -2.52 5.19
N TRP A 45 -2.00 -1.36 5.75
CA TRP A 45 -2.96 -0.51 6.46
C TRP A 45 -3.16 0.79 5.72
N ASP A 46 -4.38 1.29 5.70
CA ASP A 46 -4.67 2.62 5.18
C ASP A 46 -4.14 3.74 6.09
N GLN A 47 -4.32 5.00 5.67
CA GLN A 47 -3.97 6.18 6.46
C GLN A 47 -4.74 6.31 7.80
N GLY A 48 -5.88 5.62 7.94
CA GLY A 48 -6.68 5.57 9.18
C GLY A 48 -6.25 4.46 10.14
N GLY A 49 -5.29 3.62 9.75
CA GLY A 49 -4.84 2.46 10.52
C GLY A 49 -5.74 1.22 10.35
N GLN A 50 -6.70 1.24 9.43
CA GLN A 50 -7.50 0.06 9.11
C GLN A 50 -6.67 -0.93 8.30
N LEU A 51 -6.62 -2.18 8.75
CA LEU A 51 -5.97 -3.26 8.00
C LEU A 51 -6.82 -3.60 6.76
N LEU A 52 -6.24 -3.40 5.58
CA LEU A 52 -6.89 -3.69 4.30
C LEU A 52 -6.60 -5.11 3.81
N GLY A 53 -5.45 -5.68 4.18
CA GLY A 53 -5.12 -7.05 3.80
C GLY A 53 -3.66 -7.45 3.99
N ARG A 54 -3.35 -8.65 3.48
CA ARG A 54 -2.01 -9.27 3.50
C ARG A 54 -1.55 -9.62 2.07
N ARG A 55 -0.27 -9.47 1.75
CA ARG A 55 0.35 -9.81 0.45
C ARG A 55 1.62 -10.61 0.62
N ALA A 56 2.09 -11.25 -0.45
CA ALA A 56 3.26 -12.12 -0.40
C ALA A 56 4.58 -11.35 -0.38
N SER A 57 4.57 -10.07 -0.76
CA SER A 57 5.74 -9.20 -0.73
C SER A 57 5.39 -7.78 -0.31
N ARG A 58 6.43 -7.03 0.08
CA ARG A 58 6.33 -5.60 0.39
C ARG A 58 5.82 -4.82 -0.82
N GLU A 59 6.35 -5.12 -2.00
CA GLU A 59 6.02 -4.45 -3.25
C GLU A 59 4.56 -4.72 -3.64
N GLU A 60 4.08 -5.96 -3.49
CA GLU A 60 2.66 -6.27 -3.72
C GLU A 60 1.75 -5.59 -2.71
N ALA A 61 2.15 -5.49 -1.43
CA ALA A 61 1.40 -4.77 -0.40
C ALA A 61 1.30 -3.27 -0.72
N ALA A 62 2.41 -2.66 -1.13
CA ALA A 62 2.45 -1.25 -1.49
C ALA A 62 1.65 -0.97 -2.76
N MET A 63 1.79 -1.82 -3.77
CA MET A 63 1.02 -1.78 -5.00
C MET A 63 -0.49 -1.87 -4.73
N PHE A 64 -0.91 -2.83 -3.90
CA PHE A 64 -2.31 -2.97 -3.50
C PHE A 64 -2.83 -1.71 -2.80
N LEU A 65 -2.04 -1.16 -1.88
CA LEU A 65 -2.40 0.02 -1.11
C LEU A 65 -2.52 1.27 -2.00
N ALA A 66 -1.60 1.44 -2.95
CA ALA A 66 -1.65 2.53 -3.92
C ALA A 66 -2.93 2.45 -4.78
N THR A 67 -3.26 1.26 -5.30
CA THR A 67 -4.49 1.03 -6.07
C THR A 67 -5.74 1.31 -5.23
N TRP A 68 -5.79 0.82 -3.99
CA TRP A 68 -6.92 1.07 -3.10
C TRP A 68 -7.13 2.57 -2.85
N PHE A 69 -6.04 3.30 -2.59
CA PHE A 69 -6.09 4.74 -2.33
C PHE A 69 -6.68 5.53 -3.52
N VAL A 70 -6.24 5.24 -4.75
CA VAL A 70 -6.77 5.90 -5.95
C VAL A 70 -8.25 5.60 -6.15
N VAL A 71 -8.68 4.35 -5.95
CA VAL A 71 -10.10 3.97 -6.08
C VAL A 71 -10.96 4.70 -5.03
N GLN A 72 -10.51 4.75 -3.78
CA GLN A 72 -11.24 5.47 -2.71
C GLN A 72 -11.30 6.98 -2.95
N ASP A 73 -10.25 7.59 -3.51
CA ASP A 73 -10.27 9.02 -3.84
C ASP A 73 -11.26 9.32 -4.98
N GLN A 74 -11.37 8.43 -5.96
CA GLN A 74 -12.34 8.54 -7.05
C GLN A 74 -13.80 8.40 -6.59
N GLU A 75 -14.09 7.56 -5.58
CA GLU A 75 -15.44 7.42 -5.02
C GLU A 75 -15.89 8.61 -4.17
N ARG A 76 -14.98 9.53 -3.83
CA ARG A 76 -15.25 10.70 -2.98
C ARG A 76 -15.52 11.99 -3.76
N LEU A 77 -15.31 11.98 -5.08
CA LEU A 77 -15.58 13.10 -6.01
C LEU A 77 -17.00 13.02 -6.58
#